data_AF-A0A974CUF6-F1
#
_entry.id   AF-A0A974CUF6-F1
#
_cell.length_a   1.000
_cell.length_b   1.000
_cell.length_c   1.000
_cell.angle_alpha   90.00
_cell.angle_beta   90.00
_cell.angle_gamma   90.00
#
_symmetry.space_group_name_H-M   'P 1'
#
loop_
_entity.id
_entity.type
_entity.pdbx_description
1 polymer ?
#
loop_
_entity_poly.entity_id
_entity_poly.type
_entity_poly.pdbx_seq_one_letter_code
_entity_poly.pdbx_strand_id
1 'polypeptide(L)' 'MIGQQRYPPNVRDLNRLLRKTAYKGFSAWIHGYLGKGVWRPIPSCAVKVIRDKFPDPEELYMGFRQHQDYPAEYMALD' A
#
# COMPACT_ATOMS: atom_id res chain seq x y z
N MET A 1 -18.85 -0.28 24.31
CA MET A 1 -18.30 0.93 23.66
C MET A 1 -17.26 0.51 22.62
N ILE A 2 -17.59 0.53 21.33
CA ILE A 2 -16.68 0.91 20.22
C ILE A 2 -17.63 1.38 19.10
N GLY A 3 -17.76 2.69 18.92
CA GLY A 3 -18.57 3.26 17.84
C GLY A 3 -17.87 3.04 16.50
N GLN A 4 -18.47 2.23 15.62
CA GLN A 4 -18.11 2.26 14.21
C GLN A 4 -18.80 3.47 13.58
N GLN A 5 -18.04 4.52 13.35
CA GLN A 5 -18.45 5.71 12.60
C GLN A 5 -18.98 5.29 11.22
N ARG A 6 -20.30 5.27 11.04
CA ARG A 6 -20.98 5.09 9.75
C ARG A 6 -21.09 6.45 9.05
N TYR A 7 -19.96 6.96 8.57
CA TYR A 7 -19.97 8.03 7.55
C TYR A 7 -19.57 7.38 6.23
N PRO A 8 -20.17 7.75 5.07
CA PRO A 8 -19.69 7.22 3.80
C PRO A 8 -18.20 7.54 3.69
N PRO A 9 -17.32 6.54 3.51
CA PRO A 9 -15.90 6.82 3.36
C PRO A 9 -15.77 7.75 2.16
N ASN A 10 -14.98 8.82 2.31
CA ASN A 10 -14.61 9.65 1.17
C ASN A 10 -14.12 8.71 0.07
N VAL A 11 -14.57 8.91 -1.18
CA VAL A 11 -14.22 8.06 -2.33
C VAL A 11 -12.69 7.87 -2.43
N ARG A 12 -11.93 8.91 -2.08
CA ARG A 12 -10.46 8.84 -1.97
C ARG A 12 -9.99 7.80 -0.96
N ASP A 13 -10.56 7.81 0.24
CA ASP A 13 -10.19 6.86 1.32
C ASP A 13 -10.60 5.44 0.97
N LEU A 14 -11.77 5.27 0.36
CA LEU A 14 -12.23 3.97 -0.14
C LEU A 14 -11.26 3.43 -1.22
N ASN A 15 -10.93 4.22 -2.23
CA ASN A 15 -9.97 3.83 -3.27
C ASN A 15 -8.59 3.52 -2.67
N ARG A 16 -8.15 4.29 -1.69
CA ARG A 16 -6.88 4.04 -0.98
C ARG A 16 -6.88 2.69 -0.27
N LEU A 17 -7.98 2.32 0.38
CA LEU A 17 -8.15 1.00 1.01
C LEU A 17 -8.17 -0.12 -0.04
N LEU A 18 -8.95 0.05 -1.11
CA LEU A 18 -9.06 -0.92 -2.20
C LEU A 18 -7.72 -1.15 -2.90
N ARG A 19 -6.92 -0.10 -3.16
CA ARG A 19 -5.54 -0.24 -3.68
C ARG A 19 -4.67 -1.08 -2.77
N LYS A 20 -4.67 -0.79 -1.46
CA LYS A 20 -3.86 -1.55 -0.49
C LYS A 20 -4.24 -3.02 -0.48
N THR A 21 -5.54 -3.31 -0.56
CA THR A 21 -6.04 -4.68 -0.65
C THR A 21 -5.64 -5.35 -1.97
N ALA A 22 -5.74 -4.64 -3.10
CA ALA A 22 -5.32 -5.13 -4.40
C ALA A 22 -3.82 -5.45 -4.46
N TYR A 23 -2.97 -4.60 -3.89
CA TYR A 23 -1.54 -4.86 -3.77
C TYR A 23 -1.26 -6.14 -2.98
N LYS A 24 -1.87 -6.28 -1.80
CA LYS A 24 -1.72 -7.49 -0.97
C LYS A 24 -2.25 -8.74 -1.67
N GLY A 25 -3.41 -8.64 -2.33
CA GLY A 25 -4.03 -9.72 -3.09
C GLY A 25 -3.15 -10.18 -4.25
N PHE A 26 -2.57 -9.26 -5.01
CA PHE A 26 -1.63 -9.58 -6.07
C PHE A 26 -0.39 -10.31 -5.53
N SER A 27 0.23 -9.78 -4.47
CA SER A 27 1.39 -10.42 -3.84
C SER A 27 1.05 -11.82 -3.32
N ALA A 28 -0.11 -12.01 -2.69
CA ALA A 28 -0.55 -13.30 -2.20
C ALA A 28 -0.86 -14.29 -3.35
N TRP A 29 -1.38 -13.81 -4.47
CA TRP A 29 -1.66 -14.65 -5.64
C TRP A 29 -0.37 -15.20 -6.27
N ILE A 30 0.66 -14.37 -6.42
CA ILE A 30 1.91 -14.77 -7.06
C ILE A 30 2.84 -15.54 -6.11
N HIS A 31 2.90 -15.13 -4.85
CA HIS A 31 3.90 -15.64 -3.89
C HIS A 31 3.32 -16.51 -2.77
N GLY A 32 1.99 -16.60 -2.63
CA GLY A 32 1.36 -17.25 -1.49
C GLY A 32 1.62 -16.50 -0.18
N TYR A 33 1.90 -17.23 0.89
CA TYR A 33 2.19 -16.65 2.20
C TYR A 33 3.63 -16.10 2.26
N LEU A 34 3.74 -14.77 2.29
CA LEU A 34 5.00 -14.07 2.53
C LEU A 34 5.17 -13.86 4.04
N GLY A 35 6.14 -14.56 4.64
CA GLY A 35 6.45 -14.45 6.07
C GLY A 35 6.90 -13.04 6.49
N LYS A 36 6.97 -12.81 7.80
CA LYS A 36 7.38 -11.51 8.37
C LYS A 36 8.77 -11.11 7.85
N GLY A 37 8.89 -9.92 7.28
CA GLY A 37 10.14 -9.37 6.77
C GLY A 37 10.44 -9.66 5.29
N VAL A 38 9.67 -10.51 4.62
CA VAL A 38 9.86 -10.82 3.19
C VAL A 38 8.81 -10.08 2.36
N TRP A 39 9.06 -8.80 2.06
CA TRP A 39 8.18 -7.99 1.22
C TRP A 39 8.79 -7.88 -0.18
N ARG A 40 8.02 -8.22 -1.22
CA ARG A 40 8.46 -8.06 -2.62
C ARG A 40 7.73 -6.89 -3.28
N PRO A 41 8.44 -6.03 -4.03
CA PRO A 41 7.81 -4.97 -4.79
C PRO A 41 6.94 -5.56 -5.89
N ILE A 42 5.77 -4.96 -6.10
CA ILE A 42 4.86 -5.31 -7.20
C ILE A 42 5.41 -4.69 -8.49
N PRO A 43 5.39 -5.42 -9.63
CA PRO A 43 5.88 -4.88 -10.90
C PRO A 43 5.08 -3.64 -11.34
N SER A 44 5.75 -2.71 -12.00
CA SER A 44 5.19 -1.40 -12.39
C SER A 44 3.94 -1.53 -13.27
N CYS A 45 3.88 -2.54 -14.14
CA CYS A 45 2.71 -2.82 -14.98
C CYS A 45 1.46 -3.11 -14.15
N ALA A 46 1.57 -3.95 -13.11
CA ALA A 46 0.46 -4.27 -12.22
C ALA A 46 0.09 -3.06 -11.34
N VAL A 47 1.09 -2.30 -10.87
CA VAL A 47 0.84 -1.05 -10.12
C VAL A 47 0.03 -0.07 -10.95
N LYS A 48 0.36 0.12 -12.24
CA LYS A 48 -0.37 1.00 -13.15
C LYS A 48 -1.84 0.59 -13.25
N VAL A 49 -2.11 -0.67 -13.56
CA VAL A 49 -3.49 -1.20 -13.66
C VAL A 49 -4.28 -1.00 -12.37
N ILE A 50 -3.66 -1.22 -11.21
CA ILE A 50 -4.32 -1.03 -9.91
C ILE A 50 -4.62 0.45 -9.64
N ARG A 51 -3.72 1.37 -10.01
CA ARG A 51 -3.92 2.81 -9.86
C ARG A 51 -5.00 3.35 -10.80
N ASP A 52 -5.03 2.86 -12.04
CA ASP A 52 -6.07 3.21 -13.02
C ASP A 52 -7.46 2.76 -12.54
N LYS A 53 -7.54 1.60 -11.87
CA LYS A 53 -8.80 1.08 -11.30
C LYS A 53 -9.25 1.81 -10.04
N PHE A 54 -8.31 2.28 -9.22
CA PHE A 54 -8.56 2.92 -7.93
C PHE A 54 -7.73 4.21 -7.81
N PRO A 55 -8.08 5.27 -8.55
CA PRO A 55 -7.27 6.48 -8.65
C PRO A 55 -7.26 7.27 -7.34
N ASP A 56 -6.16 7.98 -7.09
CA ASP A 56 -6.11 9.08 -6.12
C ASP A 56 -6.50 10.36 -6.84
N PRO A 57 -7.50 11.12 -6.38
CA PRO A 57 -7.89 12.38 -7.02
C PRO A 57 -6.75 13.40 -7.12
N GLU A 58 -5.78 13.34 -6.20
CA GLU A 58 -4.62 14.24 -6.18
C GLU A 58 -3.37 13.58 -6.80
N GLU A 59 -3.49 12.37 -7.34
CA GLU A 59 -2.38 11.56 -7.88
C GLU A 59 -1.21 11.34 -6.89
N LEU A 60 -1.47 11.50 -5.60
CA LEU A 60 -0.48 11.32 -4.54
C LEU A 60 -0.36 9.84 -4.13
N TYR A 61 0.59 9.14 -4.75
CA TYR A 61 0.87 7.74 -4.44
C TYR A 61 2.15 7.57 -3.64
N MET A 62 2.10 6.82 -2.54
CA MET A 62 3.32 6.35 -1.87
C MET A 62 3.95 5.18 -2.65
N GLY A 63 5.28 5.20 -2.76
CA GLY A 63 6.07 4.09 -3.26
C GLY A 63 6.11 2.90 -2.29
N PHE A 64 6.71 1.81 -2.73
CA PHE A 64 7.03 0.67 -1.86
C PHE A 64 8.06 1.09 -0.81
N ARG A 65 7.81 0.75 0.46
CA ARG A 65 8.75 0.98 1.57
C ARG A 65 9.14 -0.37 2.14
N GLN A 66 10.44 -0.61 2.30
CA GLN A 66 10.90 -1.83 2.93
C GLN A 66 10.78 -1.70 4.45
N HIS A 67 10.68 -2.85 5.13
CA HIS A 67 10.63 -2.86 6.59
C HIS A 67 11.95 -2.38 7.23
N GLN A 68 13.06 -2.46 6.48
CA GLN A 68 14.41 -2.13 6.92
C GLN A 68 15.00 -0.89 6.22
N ASP A 69 14.16 0.05 5.78
CA ASP A 69 14.68 1.35 5.37
C ASP A 69 15.37 1.97 6.59
N TYR A 70 16.71 1.93 6.60
CA TYR A 70 17.63 2.41 7.64
C TYR A 70 17.09 3.73 8.21
N PRO A 71 16.75 3.81 9.51
CA PRO A 71 16.06 4.98 10.01
C PRO A 71 16.97 6.20 9.84
N ALA A 72 16.37 7.31 9.38
CA ALA A 72 17.08 8.55 9.08
C ALA A 72 17.91 9.07 10.26
N GLU A 73 17.53 8.68 11.49
CA GLU A 73 18.31 8.93 12.71
C GLU A 73 19.74 8.41 12.65
N TYR A 74 19.99 7.28 11.97
CA TYR A 74 21.33 6.74 11.78
C TYR A 74 22.10 7.40 10.62
N MET A 75 21.42 8.14 9.73
CA MET A 75 22.10 8.95 8.70
C MET A 75 22.51 10.33 9.21
N ALA A 76 22.01 10.77 10.37
CA ALA A 76 22.36 12.04 10.99
C ALA A 76 23.61 11.97 11.90
N LEU A 77 24.18 10.77 12.05
CA LEU A 77 25.31 10.47 12.93
C LEU A 77 26.60 10.10 12.17
N ASP A 78 26.58 10.20 10.85
CA ASP A 78 27.73 10.04 9.93
C ASP A 78 28.08 11.40 9.31
#